data_AF-A0A2X0P8W8-F1
#
_entry.id   AF-A0A2X0P8W8-F1
#
_cell.length_a   1.000
_cell.length_b   1.000
_cell.length_c   1.000
_cell.angle_alpha   90.00
_cell.angle_beta   90.00
_cell.angle_gamma   90.00
#
_symmetry.space_group_name_H-M   'P 1'
#
loop_
_entity.id
_entity.type
_entity.pdbx_description
1 polymer ?
#
loop_
_entity_poly.entity_id
_entity_poly.type
_entity_poly.pdbx_seq_one_letter_code
_entity_poly.pdbx_strand_id
1 'polypeptide(L)'
;MYNEIIDQLCNLTIDKELRWQTIDNLIVDGRPYSQHFQHILPNKSFFTEYNGKEIVVLYGEMGGLFDDQIIGQYFIQEISGNQVYQLEVPEQNIVKLHTIITLS
;
A
#
# COMPACT_ATOMS: atom_id res chain seq x y z
N MET A 1 -5.10 12.84 -13.36
CA MET A 1 -5.77 11.61 -12.89
C MET A 1 -4.94 10.81 -11.87
N TYR A 2 -3.92 10.01 -12.21
CA TYR A 2 -3.25 9.19 -11.17
C TYR A 2 -2.46 9.97 -10.10
N ASN A 3 -1.93 11.16 -10.41
CA ASN A 3 -1.35 12.03 -9.39
C ASN A 3 -2.43 12.61 -8.45
N GLU A 4 -3.66 12.81 -8.95
CA GLU A 4 -4.74 13.42 -8.16
C GLU A 4 -5.21 12.50 -7.04
N ILE A 5 -5.29 11.19 -7.29
CA ILE A 5 -5.67 10.22 -6.22
C ILE A 5 -4.60 10.17 -5.13
N ILE A 6 -3.31 10.12 -5.48
CA ILE A 6 -2.24 10.13 -4.46
C ILE A 6 -2.23 11.42 -3.67
N ASP A 7 -2.34 12.58 -4.33
CA ASP A 7 -2.35 13.87 -3.62
C ASP A 7 -3.57 13.99 -2.71
N GLN A 8 -4.74 13.49 -3.12
CA GLN A 8 -5.92 13.41 -2.26
C GLN A 8 -5.70 12.50 -1.06
N LEU A 9 -5.21 11.27 -1.27
CA LEU A 9 -4.89 10.35 -0.17
C LEU A 9 -3.87 10.96 0.80
N CYS A 10 -2.85 11.66 0.28
CA CYS A 10 -1.88 12.38 1.10
C CYS A 10 -2.55 13.44 1.98
N ASN A 11 -3.35 14.33 1.37
CA ASN A 11 -4.02 15.42 2.09
C ASN A 11 -4.97 14.87 3.17
N LEU A 12 -5.82 13.90 2.81
CA LEU A 12 -6.75 13.28 3.75
C LEU A 12 -6.03 12.56 4.90
N THR A 13 -4.85 11.99 4.64
CA THR A 13 -4.02 11.36 5.69
C THR A 13 -3.41 12.42 6.62
N ILE A 14 -2.92 13.53 6.07
CA ILE A 14 -2.38 14.67 6.84
C ILE A 14 -3.48 15.25 7.73
N ASP A 15 -4.68 15.45 7.16
CA ASP A 15 -5.86 15.99 7.82
C ASP A 15 -6.51 14.99 8.80
N LYS A 16 -5.97 13.78 8.94
CA LYS A 16 -6.45 12.69 9.80
C LYS A 16 -7.86 12.19 9.47
N GLU A 17 -8.32 12.42 8.24
CA GLU A 17 -9.59 11.93 7.72
C GLU A 17 -9.48 10.46 7.29
N LEU A 18 -8.30 10.01 6.86
CA LEU A 18 -7.99 8.60 6.62
C LEU A 18 -7.25 7.98 7.80
N ARG A 19 -7.68 6.77 8.18
CA ARG A 19 -6.98 5.95 9.16
C ARG A 19 -6.42 4.72 8.48
N TRP A 20 -5.11 4.57 8.57
CA TRP A 20 -4.39 3.46 7.98
C TRP A 20 -4.19 2.36 9.01
N GLN A 21 -4.36 1.11 8.57
CA GLN A 21 -4.11 -0.08 9.37
C GLN A 21 -3.06 -0.95 8.68
N THR A 22 -2.32 -1.76 9.43
CA THR A 22 -1.42 -2.73 8.81
C THR A 22 -2.22 -3.81 8.09
N ILE A 23 -1.70 -4.33 6.98
CA ILE A 23 -2.41 -5.32 6.15
C ILE A 23 -2.64 -6.68 6.82
N ASP A 24 -2.16 -6.89 8.05
CA ASP A 24 -2.37 -8.12 8.81
C ASP A 24 -3.85 -8.40 9.10
N ASN A 25 -4.66 -7.35 9.22
CA ASN A 25 -6.09 -7.45 9.50
C ASN A 25 -6.97 -7.40 8.25
N LEU A 26 -6.37 -7.17 7.08
CA LEU A 26 -7.09 -7.13 5.82
C LEU A 26 -7.35 -8.57 5.35
N ILE A 27 -8.62 -8.94 5.12
CA ILE A 27 -9.00 -10.29 4.65
C ILE A 27 -9.47 -10.23 3.21
N VAL A 28 -8.79 -10.96 2.33
CA VAL A 28 -9.15 -11.06 0.90
C VAL A 28 -9.22 -12.53 0.53
N ASP A 29 -10.34 -12.94 -0.08
CA ASP A 29 -10.66 -14.34 -0.40
C ASP A 29 -10.55 -15.28 0.81
N GLY A 30 -10.98 -14.80 1.98
CA GLY A 30 -11.04 -15.60 3.21
C GLY A 30 -9.70 -15.85 3.90
N ARG A 31 -8.61 -15.22 3.47
CA ARG A 31 -7.31 -15.28 4.15
C ARG A 31 -6.69 -13.89 4.36
N PRO A 32 -5.82 -13.69 5.37
CA PRO A 32 -5.10 -12.44 5.58
C PRO A 32 -4.32 -12.02 4.34
N TYR A 33 -4.39 -10.75 3.97
CA TYR A 33 -3.84 -10.25 2.71
C TYR A 33 -2.32 -10.37 2.68
N SER A 34 -1.66 -10.21 3.82
CA SER A 34 -0.22 -10.43 3.98
C SER A 34 0.24 -11.82 3.53
N GLN A 35 -0.61 -12.86 3.65
CA GLN A 35 -0.28 -14.23 3.24
C GLN A 35 -0.31 -14.46 1.72
N HIS A 36 -0.77 -13.48 0.94
CA HIS A 36 -0.74 -13.58 -0.53
C HIS A 36 0.65 -13.27 -1.10
N PHE A 37 1.59 -12.81 -0.29
CA PHE A 37 2.90 -12.34 -0.73
C PHE A 37 4.05 -13.03 0.01
N GLN A 38 5.16 -13.27 -0.70
CA GLN A 38 6.38 -13.84 -0.10
C GLN A 38 7.38 -12.77 0.40
N HIS A 39 7.36 -11.57 -0.21
CA HIS A 39 8.38 -10.54 -0.01
C HIS A 39 7.83 -9.20 0.51
N ILE A 40 6.54 -9.15 0.86
CA ILE A 40 5.94 -7.96 1.47
C ILE A 40 6.18 -7.97 2.98
N LEU A 41 6.49 -6.80 3.53
CA LEU A 41 6.62 -6.59 4.97
C LEU A 41 5.29 -6.07 5.52
N PRO A 42 4.50 -6.88 6.26
CA PRO A 42 3.14 -6.50 6.64
C PRO A 42 3.07 -5.30 7.59
N ASN A 43 4.05 -5.16 8.48
CA ASN A 43 4.16 -4.04 9.41
C ASN A 43 4.55 -2.70 8.76
N LYS A 44 4.99 -2.74 7.50
CA LYS A 44 5.29 -1.56 6.66
C LYS A 44 4.32 -1.44 5.50
N SER A 45 3.26 -2.22 5.47
CA SER A 45 2.25 -2.21 4.43
C SER A 45 0.91 -1.86 5.06
N PHE A 46 0.17 -0.99 4.41
CA PHE A 46 -1.01 -0.35 4.99
C PHE A 46 -2.22 -0.45 4.10
N PHE A 47 -3.40 -0.40 4.70
CA PHE A 47 -4.64 -0.23 3.97
C PHE A 47 -5.58 0.75 4.68
N THR A 48 -6.50 1.32 3.91
CA THR A 48 -7.59 2.17 4.41
C THR A 48 -8.80 2.04 3.49
N GLU A 49 -9.98 2.41 3.99
CA GLU A 49 -11.17 2.53 3.15
C GLU A 49 -11.26 3.94 2.56
N TYR A 50 -11.46 4.03 1.25
CA TYR A 50 -11.63 5.28 0.52
C TYR A 50 -12.68 5.10 -0.57
N ASN A 51 -13.75 5.90 -0.55
CA ASN A 51 -14.86 5.84 -1.50
C ASN A 51 -15.49 4.44 -1.65
N GLY A 52 -15.65 3.70 -0.54
CA GLY A 52 -16.25 2.36 -0.53
C GLY A 52 -15.36 1.26 -1.13
N LYS A 53 -14.06 1.53 -1.24
CA LYS A 53 -13.03 0.58 -1.70
C LYS A 53 -11.87 0.57 -0.73
N GLU A 54 -11.12 -0.52 -0.69
CA GLU A 54 -9.90 -0.56 0.11
C GLU A 54 -8.71 -0.15 -0.75
N ILE A 55 -7.97 0.85 -0.29
CA ILE A 55 -6.70 1.24 -0.91
C ILE A 55 -5.60 0.62 -0.09
N VAL A 56 -4.72 -0.12 -0.75
CA VAL A 56 -3.63 -0.89 -0.13
C VAL A 56 -2.30 -0.38 -0.65
N VAL A 57 -1.44 0.09 0.26
CA VAL A 57 -0.07 0.50 -0.01
C VAL A 57 0.86 -0.60 0.51
N LEU A 58 1.55 -1.28 -0.39
CA LEU A 58 2.44 -2.38 -0.05
C LEU A 58 3.89 -1.94 -0.11
N TYR A 59 4.69 -2.42 0.84
CA TYR A 59 6.14 -2.33 0.81
C TYR A 59 6.75 -3.73 0.90
N GLY A 60 7.63 -4.04 -0.04
CA GLY A 60 8.37 -5.29 -0.07
C GLY A 60 9.86 -5.09 -0.24
N GLU A 61 10.62 -6.12 0.14
CA GLU A 61 12.07 -6.19 0.03
C GLU A 61 12.44 -7.47 -0.72
N MET A 62 13.17 -7.34 -1.83
CA MET A 62 13.73 -8.48 -2.57
C MET A 62 15.26 -8.44 -2.50
N GLY A 63 15.87 -9.59 -2.22
CA GLY A 63 17.32 -9.75 -2.28
C GLY A 63 17.79 -9.70 -3.74
N GLY A 64 18.79 -8.87 -4.03
CA GLY A 64 19.46 -8.89 -5.33
C GLY A 64 20.03 -10.28 -5.62
N LEU A 65 19.79 -10.81 -6.82
CA LEU A 65 20.31 -12.12 -7.24
C LEU A 65 21.86 -12.16 -7.33
N PHE A 66 22.53 -11.01 -7.30
CA PHE A 66 23.96 -10.89 -7.60
C PHE A 66 24.76 -9.94 -6.69
N ASP A 67 24.13 -9.16 -5.83
CA ASP A 67 24.79 -8.30 -4.84
C ASP A 67 23.97 -8.37 -3.55
N ASP A 68 24.61 -8.36 -2.39
CA ASP A 68 24.00 -8.33 -1.04
C ASP A 68 23.12 -7.08 -0.76
N GLN A 69 22.63 -6.40 -1.81
CA GLN A 69 21.71 -5.27 -1.73
C GLN A 69 20.27 -5.76 -1.66
N ILE A 70 19.59 -5.33 -0.61
CA ILE A 70 18.13 -5.43 -0.47
C ILE A 70 17.51 -4.29 -1.27
N ILE A 71 16.69 -4.61 -2.28
CA ILE A 71 15.94 -3.63 -3.06
C ILE A 71 14.52 -3.55 -2.49
N GLY A 72 14.17 -2.38 -1.95
CA GLY A 72 12.82 -2.07 -1.53
C GLY A 72 11.95 -1.66 -2.72
N GLN A 73 10.71 -2.13 -2.77
CA GLN A 73 9.73 -1.76 -3.80
C GLN A 73 8.39 -1.39 -3.17
N TYR A 74 7.73 -0.39 -3.76
CA TYR A 74 6.42 0.09 -3.31
C TYR A 74 5.35 -0.16 -4.37
N PHE A 75 4.20 -0.64 -3.92
CA PHE A 75 3.05 -0.90 -4.77
C PHE A 75 1.81 -0.27 -4.18
N ILE A 76 0.85 0.06 -5.03
CA ILE A 76 -0.47 0.49 -4.59
C ILE A 76 -1.54 -0.28 -5.36
N GLN A 77 -2.55 -0.73 -4.63
CA GLN A 77 -3.65 -1.52 -5.14
C GLN A 77 -4.97 -0.96 -4.62
N GLU A 78 -6.01 -1.20 -5.39
CA GLU A 78 -7.40 -0.98 -5.02
C GLU A 78 -8.10 -2.34 -4.94
N ILE A 79 -8.86 -2.56 -3.88
CA ILE A 79 -9.69 -3.75 -3.70
C ILE A 79 -11.15 -3.33 -3.70
N SER A 80 -11.93 -4.00 -4.56
CA SER A 80 -13.38 -3.83 -4.64
C SER A 80 -14.05 -5.20 -4.58
N GLY A 81 -14.68 -5.51 -3.46
CA GLY A 81 -15.15 -6.87 -3.16
C GLY A 81 -13.97 -7.85 -3.12
N ASN A 82 -13.98 -8.85 -4.00
CA ASN A 82 -12.89 -9.82 -4.12
C ASN A 82 -11.93 -9.52 -5.28
N GLN A 83 -12.07 -8.37 -5.94
CA GLN A 83 -11.24 -8.01 -7.08
C GLN A 83 -10.12 -7.08 -6.63
N VAL A 84 -8.88 -7.42 -7.01
CA VAL A 84 -7.68 -6.62 -6.74
C VAL A 84 -7.20 -6.00 -8.03
N TYR A 85 -7.03 -4.68 -8.01
CA TYR A 85 -6.54 -3.88 -9.13
C TYR A 85 -5.24 -3.21 -8.73
N GLN A 86 -4.18 -3.40 -9.52
CA GLN A 86 -2.98 -2.59 -9.36
C GLN A 86 -3.22 -1.21 -9.98
N LEU A 87 -2.91 -0.15 -9.25
CA LEU A 87 -2.98 1.20 -9.82
C LEU A 87 -1.63 1.52 -10.47
N GLU A 88 -1.68 1.98 -11.72
CA GLU A 88 -0.50 2.42 -12.46
C GLU A 88 -0.06 3.81 -12.01
N VAL A 89 0.63 3.86 -10.87
CA VAL A 89 1.13 5.09 -10.26
C VAL A 89 2.67 5.06 -10.25
N PRO A 90 3.36 6.18 -10.55
CA PRO A 90 4.80 6.28 -10.38
C PRO A 90 5.22 5.96 -8.95
N GLU A 91 6.22 5.08 -8.79
CA GLU A 91 6.67 4.60 -7.46
C GLU A 91 7.01 5.75 -6.50
N GLN A 92 7.66 6.80 -6.99
CA GLN A 92 7.99 8.01 -6.22
C GLN A 92 6.78 8.64 -5.48
N ASN A 93 5.58 8.55 -6.08
CA ASN A 93 4.36 9.07 -5.48
C ASN A 93 3.83 8.12 -4.40
N ILE A 94 4.00 6.81 -4.60
CA ILE A 94 3.66 5.79 -3.61
C ILE A 94 4.57 5.93 -2.39
N VAL A 95 5.88 6.15 -2.60
CA VAL A 95 6.85 6.44 -1.52
C VAL A 95 6.45 7.67 -0.72
N LYS A 96 6.02 8.75 -1.40
CA LYS A 96 5.51 9.97 -0.74
C LYS A 96 4.33 9.63 0.18
N LEU A 97 3.32 8.94 -0.34
CA LEU A 97 2.14 8.56 0.43
C LEU A 97 2.52 7.65 1.62
N HIS A 98 3.30 6.60 1.37
CA HIS A 98 3.78 5.67 2.39
C HIS A 98 4.52 6.38 3.53
N THR A 99 5.37 7.35 3.19
CA THR A 99 6.10 8.16 4.18
C THR A 99 5.13 8.95 5.06
N ILE A 100 4.12 9.58 4.46
CA ILE A 100 3.09 10.33 5.18
C ILE A 100 2.32 9.41 6.13
N ILE A 101 1.89 8.24 5.66
CA ILE A 101 1.19 7.23 6.48
C ILE A 101 2.03 6.82 7.69
N THR A 102 3.33 6.61 7.50
CA THR A 102 4.23 6.14 8.58
C THR A 102 4.48 7.23 9.64
N LEU A 103 4.40 8.51 9.26
CA LEU A 103 4.60 9.65 10.16
C LEU A 103 3.31 10.15 10.82
N SER A 104 2.15 9.74 10.32
CA SER A 104 0.83 10.20 10.76
C SER A 104 0.32 9.46 12.00
#